data_AF-A0A7G4REA8-F1
#
_entry.id   AF-A0A7G4REA8-F1
#
_cell.length_a   1.000
_cell.length_b   1.000
_cell.length_c   1.000
_cell.angle_alpha   90.00
_cell.angle_beta   90.00
_cell.angle_gamma   90.00
#
_symmetry.space_group_name_H-M   'P 1'
#
loop_
_entity.id
_entity.type
_entity.pdbx_description
1 polymer ?
#
loop_
_entity_poly.entity_id
_entity_poly.type
_entity_poly.pdbx_seq_one_letter_code
_entity_poly.pdbx_strand_id
1 'polypeptide(L)'
;MKTVMKSIYLVTALSLPTLTAYADTESTSTTPSSTPSSSSTPSNSSTPTTTPATSDTSTSKTGTSSFLGDYQCQRVDAANNTATYPLTVSKTGDTYTLEWDNSNGDPVLYGTGVMHPNQTNVVASSFWDPRKPDTIGIQMIEIKPDGSLQSNWVLQSDNQLGSETCTKSK
;
A
#
# COMPACT_ATOMS: atom_id res chain seq x y z
N MET A 1 17.07 -9.51 52.33
CA MET A 1 16.11 -8.45 52.02
C MET A 1 15.54 -8.74 50.63
N LYS A 2 14.22 -8.94 50.50
CA LYS A 2 13.56 -9.22 49.21
C LYS A 2 13.08 -7.89 48.61
N THR A 3 13.62 -7.53 47.46
CA THR A 3 13.18 -6.34 46.70
C THR A 3 11.98 -6.73 45.84
N VAL A 4 10.82 -6.14 46.12
CA VAL A 4 9.61 -6.28 45.32
C VAL A 4 9.58 -5.11 44.33
N MET A 5 9.77 -5.39 43.04
CA MET A 5 9.53 -4.38 42.00
C MET A 5 8.02 -4.28 41.75
N LYS A 6 7.45 -3.10 41.98
CA LYS A 6 6.07 -2.78 41.61
C LYS A 6 6.02 -2.44 40.12
N SER A 7 5.27 -3.22 39.35
CA SER A 7 4.93 -2.90 37.97
C SER A 7 4.06 -1.64 37.93
N ILE A 8 4.53 -0.62 37.20
CA ILE A 8 3.75 0.58 36.89
C ILE A 8 3.13 0.34 35.52
N TYR A 9 1.79 0.19 35.47
CA TYR A 9 1.04 0.16 34.23
C TYR A 9 0.85 1.60 33.74
N LEU A 10 1.46 1.93 32.60
CA LEU A 10 1.24 3.19 31.91
C LEU A 10 0.00 3.02 31.01
N VAL A 11 -1.16 3.51 31.46
CA VAL A 11 -2.37 3.57 30.62
C VAL A 11 -2.34 4.90 29.87
N THR A 12 -1.92 4.88 28.61
CA THR A 12 -2.03 6.04 27.72
C THR A 12 -3.43 6.06 27.10
N ALA A 13 -4.29 6.93 27.61
CA ALA A 13 -5.57 7.23 26.99
C ALA A 13 -5.30 8.09 25.73
N LEU A 14 -5.44 7.49 24.55
CA LEU A 14 -5.32 8.17 23.26
C LEU A 14 -6.68 8.82 22.92
N SER A 15 -6.86 10.09 23.26
CA SER A 15 -8.04 10.85 22.83
C SER A 15 -7.85 11.36 21.40
N LEU A 16 -8.65 10.88 20.45
CA LEU A 16 -8.69 11.38 19.07
C LEU A 16 -9.48 12.70 18.99
N PRO A 17 -8.95 13.79 18.41
CA PRO A 17 -9.77 14.90 17.98
C PRO A 17 -10.47 14.54 16.65
N THR A 18 -11.81 14.59 16.64
CA THR A 18 -12.62 14.50 15.42
C THR A 18 -12.46 15.79 14.60
N LEU A 19 -11.81 15.72 13.45
CA LEU A 19 -11.85 16.80 12.46
C LEU A 19 -13.10 16.60 11.58
N THR A 20 -14.04 17.55 11.68
CA THR A 20 -15.11 17.73 10.70
C THR A 20 -14.58 18.63 9.59
N ALA A 21 -14.47 18.09 8.37
CA ALA A 21 -14.27 18.88 7.16
C ALA A 21 -15.60 19.02 6.44
N TYR A 22 -15.98 20.27 6.19
CA TYR A 22 -17.18 20.66 5.44
C TYR A 22 -16.90 20.51 3.94
N ALA A 23 -17.83 19.91 3.21
CA ALA A 23 -17.82 19.92 1.76
C ALA A 23 -18.32 21.28 1.27
N ASP A 24 -17.56 21.96 0.41
CA ASP A 24 -18.09 23.05 -0.40
C ASP A 24 -18.28 22.57 -1.84
N THR A 25 -19.52 22.68 -2.28
CA THR A 25 -19.98 22.32 -3.62
C THR A 25 -20.11 23.61 -4.41
N GLU A 26 -19.20 23.89 -5.32
CA GLU A 26 -19.49 24.83 -6.41
C GLU A 26 -19.43 24.10 -7.75
N SER A 27 -20.63 23.91 -8.28
CA SER A 27 -20.88 23.62 -9.68
C SER A 27 -20.81 24.93 -10.46
N THR A 28 -20.00 25.02 -11.50
CA THR A 28 -20.31 25.95 -12.60
C THR A 28 -19.87 25.38 -13.93
N SER A 29 -20.87 24.95 -14.69
CA SER A 29 -20.84 24.66 -16.11
C SER A 29 -20.68 25.95 -16.93
N THR A 30 -19.79 25.97 -17.91
CA THR A 30 -19.92 26.86 -19.07
C THR A 30 -19.32 26.22 -20.32
N THR A 31 -20.21 25.72 -21.17
CA THR A 31 -20.00 25.52 -22.61
C THR A 31 -20.04 26.88 -23.32
N PRO A 32 -19.33 27.05 -24.45
CA PRO A 32 -19.89 27.87 -25.53
C PRO A 32 -20.04 27.07 -26.83
N SER A 33 -21.24 27.17 -27.40
CA SER A 33 -21.62 26.79 -28.75
C SER A 33 -22.07 28.04 -29.50
N SER A 34 -21.54 28.30 -30.70
CA SER A 34 -22.27 28.78 -31.90
C SER A 34 -21.27 29.08 -33.05
N THR A 35 -21.16 28.28 -34.14
CA THR A 35 -21.81 28.34 -35.50
C THR A 35 -21.53 29.60 -36.35
N PRO A 36 -21.78 29.63 -37.70
CA PRO A 36 -21.37 28.79 -38.85
C PRO A 36 -20.77 29.63 -40.03
N SER A 37 -20.33 29.00 -41.14
CA SER A 37 -20.68 29.42 -42.54
C SER A 37 -20.09 28.56 -43.68
N SER A 38 -21.02 28.08 -44.53
CA SER A 38 -21.05 27.97 -46.00
C SER A 38 -20.17 27.00 -46.85
N SER A 39 -20.92 26.15 -47.60
CA SER A 39 -20.79 25.69 -49.02
C SER A 39 -19.60 24.80 -49.41
N SER A 40 -19.68 23.76 -50.27
CA SER A 40 -20.69 23.25 -51.22
C SER A 40 -20.30 21.83 -51.74
N THR A 41 -21.27 20.90 -51.79
CA THR A 41 -21.61 19.79 -52.75
C THR A 41 -20.53 18.93 -53.50
N PRO A 42 -20.87 17.77 -54.13
CA PRO A 42 -20.46 16.43 -53.69
C PRO A 42 -19.62 15.63 -54.71
N SER A 43 -19.01 14.50 -54.31
CA SER A 43 -18.63 13.41 -55.23
C SER A 43 -18.45 12.07 -54.50
N ASN A 44 -19.16 11.06 -54.99
CA ASN A 44 -19.02 9.64 -54.63
C ASN A 44 -17.63 9.10 -54.97
N SER A 45 -17.06 8.23 -54.12
CA SER A 45 -16.44 6.97 -54.58
C SER A 45 -16.14 6.03 -53.41
N SER A 46 -16.41 4.75 -53.64
CA SER A 46 -16.41 3.62 -52.73
C SER A 46 -15.00 3.15 -52.35
N THR A 47 -14.74 2.83 -51.08
CA THR A 47 -13.74 1.82 -50.69
C THR A 47 -14.03 1.32 -49.27
N PRO A 48 -14.06 0.00 -49.00
CA PRO A 48 -14.18 -0.53 -47.65
C PRO A 48 -12.79 -0.59 -47.01
N THR A 49 -12.60 0.06 -45.86
CA THR A 49 -11.37 -0.08 -45.08
C THR A 49 -11.74 -0.42 -43.64
N THR A 50 -11.46 -1.67 -43.30
CA THR A 50 -11.55 -2.30 -41.98
C THR A 50 -10.82 -1.48 -40.93
N THR A 51 -11.58 -0.96 -39.96
CA THR A 51 -11.07 -0.30 -38.76
C THR A 51 -10.54 -1.37 -37.79
N PRO A 52 -9.30 -1.27 -37.28
CA PRO A 52 -8.79 -2.20 -36.28
C PRO A 52 -9.52 -1.98 -34.95
N ALA A 53 -9.97 -3.10 -34.37
CA ALA A 53 -10.59 -3.15 -33.06
C ALA A 53 -9.68 -2.47 -32.02
N THR A 54 -10.14 -1.35 -31.47
CA THR A 54 -9.58 -0.75 -30.28
C THR A 54 -9.83 -1.75 -29.15
N SER A 55 -8.79 -2.52 -28.83
CA SER A 55 -8.79 -3.38 -27.66
C SER A 55 -8.79 -2.45 -26.46
N ASP A 56 -9.97 -2.22 -25.91
CA ASP A 56 -10.16 -1.58 -24.61
C ASP A 56 -9.41 -2.44 -23.58
N THR A 57 -8.14 -2.10 -23.39
CA THR A 57 -7.35 -2.57 -22.27
C THR A 57 -7.97 -1.89 -21.06
N SER A 58 -8.98 -2.53 -20.50
CA SER A 58 -9.52 -2.24 -19.19
C SER A 58 -8.35 -2.29 -18.22
N THR A 59 -7.81 -1.12 -17.91
CA THR A 59 -6.84 -0.97 -16.84
C THR A 59 -7.64 -1.17 -15.57
N SER A 60 -7.75 -2.42 -15.12
CA SER A 60 -8.34 -2.70 -13.81
C SER A 60 -7.47 -1.95 -12.81
N LYS A 61 -8.05 -0.94 -12.16
CA LYS A 61 -7.51 -0.42 -10.90
C LYS A 61 -7.58 -1.57 -9.90
N THR A 62 -6.61 -2.46 -9.94
CA THR A 62 -6.32 -3.44 -8.89
C THR A 62 -5.62 -2.69 -7.75
N GLY A 63 -6.31 -1.68 -7.22
CA GLY A 63 -5.86 -0.92 -6.07
C GLY A 63 -6.55 -1.48 -4.84
N THR A 64 -5.81 -1.68 -3.76
CA THR A 64 -6.30 -2.05 -2.43
C THR A 64 -6.61 -3.55 -2.20
N SER A 65 -7.35 -4.25 -3.06
CA SER A 65 -7.70 -5.68 -2.77
C SER A 65 -6.53 -6.65 -2.93
N SER A 66 -5.57 -6.34 -3.79
CA SER A 66 -4.39 -7.17 -4.03
C SER A 66 -3.41 -7.20 -2.84
N PHE A 67 -3.41 -6.17 -2.00
CA PHE A 67 -2.48 -6.02 -0.87
C PHE A 67 -2.92 -6.72 0.41
N LEU A 68 -4.23 -6.93 0.61
CA LEU A 68 -4.73 -7.58 1.81
C LEU A 68 -4.58 -9.09 1.73
N GLY A 69 -4.35 -9.71 2.87
CA GLY A 69 -4.30 -11.17 3.04
C GLY A 69 -2.99 -11.65 3.65
N ASP A 70 -2.78 -12.95 3.52
CA ASP A 70 -1.66 -13.65 4.13
C ASP A 70 -0.56 -13.91 3.10
N TYR A 71 0.68 -13.86 3.57
CA TYR A 71 1.88 -13.91 2.75
C TYR A 71 2.95 -14.76 3.41
N GLN A 72 3.80 -15.38 2.60
CA GLN A 72 5.08 -15.95 3.03
C GLN A 72 6.21 -15.07 2.54
N CYS A 73 6.93 -14.46 3.47
CA CYS A 73 7.99 -13.48 3.21
C CYS A 73 9.37 -14.05 3.49
N GLN A 74 10.34 -13.67 2.66
CA GLN A 74 11.77 -13.86 2.89
C GLN A 74 12.44 -12.48 2.98
N ARG A 75 13.01 -12.17 4.15
CA ARG A 75 13.86 -10.98 4.37
C ARG A 75 15.31 -11.34 4.16
N VAL A 76 16.06 -10.40 3.58
CA VAL A 76 17.51 -10.46 3.42
C VAL A 76 18.12 -9.20 3.98
N ASP A 77 19.09 -9.33 4.87
CA ASP A 77 19.81 -8.19 5.46
C ASP A 77 21.07 -7.79 4.65
N ALA A 78 21.74 -6.70 5.04
CA ALA A 78 22.95 -6.23 4.38
C ALA A 78 24.12 -7.25 4.39
N ALA A 79 24.11 -8.21 5.31
CA ALA A 79 25.10 -9.29 5.40
C ALA A 79 24.69 -10.54 4.62
N ASN A 80 23.60 -10.48 3.85
CA ASN A 80 22.98 -11.59 3.12
C ASN A 80 22.45 -12.71 4.02
N ASN A 81 22.22 -12.44 5.31
CA ASN A 81 21.47 -13.38 6.14
C ASN A 81 20.01 -13.36 5.70
N THR A 82 19.40 -14.54 5.68
CA THR A 82 18.00 -14.69 5.26
C THR A 82 17.15 -15.16 6.43
N ALA A 83 15.92 -14.66 6.48
CA ALA A 83 14.92 -15.09 7.45
C ALA A 83 13.53 -15.14 6.81
N THR A 84 12.74 -16.14 7.17
CA THR A 84 11.41 -16.37 6.59
C THR A 84 10.35 -16.16 7.66
N TYR A 85 9.29 -15.43 7.29
CA TYR A 85 8.18 -15.10 8.18
C TYR A 85 6.85 -15.20 7.43
N PRO A 86 5.78 -15.75 8.03
CA PRO A 86 4.43 -15.40 7.65
C PRO A 86 4.20 -13.91 7.88
N LEU A 87 3.44 -13.27 6.99
CA LEU A 87 2.99 -11.89 7.09
C LEU A 87 1.48 -11.84 6.87
N THR A 88 0.76 -11.24 7.81
CA THR A 88 -0.65 -10.93 7.67
C THR A 88 -0.82 -9.43 7.41
N VAL A 89 -1.53 -9.09 6.33
CA VAL A 89 -1.87 -7.69 5.99
C VAL A 89 -3.37 -7.49 6.10
N SER A 90 -3.77 -6.60 7.01
CA SER A 90 -5.17 -6.22 7.23
C SER A 90 -5.35 -4.71 7.10
N LYS A 91 -6.61 -4.26 6.96
CA LYS A 91 -6.95 -2.82 6.87
C LYS A 91 -7.58 -2.35 8.18
N THR A 92 -7.05 -1.27 8.75
CA THR A 92 -7.54 -0.64 9.97
C THR A 92 -7.80 0.84 9.70
N GLY A 93 -9.06 1.21 9.50
CA GLY A 93 -9.44 2.55 9.05
C GLY A 93 -8.83 2.87 7.68
N ASP A 94 -8.04 3.94 7.62
CA ASP A 94 -7.33 4.39 6.40
C ASP A 94 -5.90 3.85 6.30
N THR A 95 -5.48 3.01 7.25
CA THR A 95 -4.14 2.42 7.32
C THR A 95 -4.18 0.91 7.12
N TYR A 96 -3.00 0.33 6.91
CA TYR A 96 -2.80 -1.11 6.85
C TYR A 96 -2.00 -1.57 8.05
N THR A 97 -2.45 -2.64 8.70
CA THR A 97 -1.71 -3.32 9.74
C THR A 97 -0.92 -4.46 9.09
N LEU A 98 0.37 -4.55 9.42
CA LEU A 98 1.27 -5.62 8.97
C LEU A 98 1.77 -6.36 10.20
N GLU A 99 1.53 -7.67 10.28
CA GLU A 99 1.99 -8.50 11.39
C GLU A 99 2.88 -9.61 10.81
N TRP A 100 4.16 -9.58 11.15
CA TRP A 100 5.08 -10.65 10.81
C TRP A 100 5.15 -11.59 12.01
N ASP A 101 4.96 -12.88 11.77
CA ASP A 101 4.94 -13.90 12.81
C ASP A 101 6.16 -14.82 12.74
N ASN A 102 6.44 -15.52 13.84
CA ASN A 102 7.34 -16.67 13.82
C ASN A 102 6.58 -17.94 13.39
N SER A 103 7.29 -19.08 13.35
CA SER A 103 6.69 -20.38 13.03
C SER A 103 5.62 -20.86 14.02
N ASN A 104 5.54 -20.26 15.21
CA ASN A 104 4.54 -20.59 16.23
C ASN A 104 3.31 -19.69 16.17
N GLY A 105 3.29 -18.69 15.27
CA GLY A 105 2.23 -17.69 15.19
C GLY A 105 2.36 -16.55 16.20
N ASP A 106 3.53 -16.39 16.86
CA ASP A 106 3.77 -15.21 17.71
C ASP A 106 4.30 -14.05 16.85
N PRO A 107 3.75 -12.83 17.01
CA PRO A 107 4.25 -11.66 16.30
C PRO A 107 5.68 -11.31 16.67
N VAL A 108 6.52 -11.18 15.65
CA VAL A 108 7.93 -10.80 15.75
C VAL A 108 8.21 -9.39 15.25
N LEU A 109 7.37 -8.86 14.36
CA LEU A 109 7.36 -7.45 13.98
C LEU A 109 5.91 -7.00 13.82
N TYR A 110 5.65 -5.76 14.21
CA TYR A 110 4.39 -5.07 13.93
C TYR A 110 4.67 -3.86 13.07
N GLY A 111 3.80 -3.63 12.08
CA GLY A 111 3.89 -2.48 11.21
C GLY A 111 2.56 -1.81 10.95
N THR A 112 2.66 -0.54 10.58
CA THR A 112 1.53 0.27 10.13
C THR A 112 1.94 0.98 8.85
N GLY A 113 1.14 0.77 7.81
CA GLY A 113 1.39 1.29 6.48
C GLY A 113 0.32 2.23 5.97
N VAL A 114 0.72 3.11 5.06
CA VAL A 114 -0.17 3.99 4.30
C VAL A 114 0.12 3.85 2.81
N MET A 115 -0.93 3.98 2.01
CA MET A 115 -0.86 3.92 0.56
C MET A 115 -1.21 5.31 0.01
N HIS A 116 -0.40 5.81 -0.92
CA HIS A 116 -0.69 7.09 -1.55
C HIS A 116 -1.94 6.96 -2.44
N PRO A 117 -2.89 7.91 -2.43
CA PRO A 117 -4.16 7.79 -3.15
C PRO A 117 -3.99 7.61 -4.67
N ASN A 118 -2.91 8.16 -5.23
CA ASN A 118 -2.60 8.08 -6.67
C ASN A 118 -1.55 7.00 -7.02
N GLN A 119 -0.95 6.33 -6.03
CA GLN A 119 0.01 5.24 -6.25
C GLN A 119 -0.40 4.04 -5.40
N THR A 120 -1.43 3.33 -5.87
CA THR A 120 -2.05 2.24 -5.13
C THR A 120 -1.28 0.92 -5.17
N ASN A 121 -0.11 0.91 -5.82
CA ASN A 121 0.81 -0.21 -5.91
C ASN A 121 2.01 -0.03 -4.96
N VAL A 122 2.05 1.01 -4.13
CA VAL A 122 3.14 1.27 -3.19
C VAL A 122 2.59 1.59 -1.81
N VAL A 123 3.15 0.93 -0.80
CA VAL A 123 2.85 1.15 0.62
C VAL A 123 4.12 1.55 1.34
N ALA A 124 4.07 2.67 2.06
CA ALA A 124 5.09 3.06 3.01
C ALA A 124 4.67 2.56 4.40
N SER A 125 5.53 1.83 5.09
CA SER A 125 5.24 1.24 6.40
C SER A 125 6.34 1.54 7.41
N SER A 126 5.98 1.86 8.64
CA SER A 126 6.88 1.77 9.78
C SER A 126 6.69 0.43 10.47
N PHE A 127 7.76 -0.19 10.96
CA PHE A 127 7.69 -1.44 11.72
C PHE A 127 8.57 -1.42 12.96
N TRP A 128 8.27 -2.28 13.93
CA TRP A 128 9.05 -2.44 15.17
C TRP A 128 8.97 -3.86 15.73
N ASP A 129 9.99 -4.29 16.50
CA ASP A 129 9.96 -5.58 17.23
C ASP A 129 9.44 -5.39 18.66
N PRO A 130 8.34 -6.05 19.06
CA PRO A 130 7.77 -5.94 20.41
C PRO A 130 8.67 -6.46 21.53
N ARG A 131 9.68 -7.26 21.21
CA ARG A 131 10.63 -7.85 22.16
C ARG A 131 11.94 -7.06 22.23
N LYS A 132 12.18 -6.17 21.25
CA LYS A 132 13.39 -5.35 21.12
C LYS A 132 13.01 -3.93 20.69
N PRO A 133 12.73 -3.03 21.64
CA PRO A 133 12.15 -1.72 21.36
C PRO A 133 13.06 -0.76 20.59
N ASP A 134 14.35 -1.08 20.47
CA ASP A 134 15.32 -0.37 19.63
C ASP A 134 15.28 -0.79 18.16
N THR A 135 14.63 -1.92 17.85
CA THR A 135 14.44 -2.41 16.48
C THR A 135 13.21 -1.74 15.89
N ILE A 136 13.42 -0.56 15.29
CA ILE A 136 12.40 0.21 14.59
C ILE A 136 12.90 0.52 13.18
N GLY A 137 12.02 0.41 12.19
CA GLY A 137 12.39 0.59 10.80
C GLY A 137 11.29 1.17 9.93
N ILE A 138 11.67 1.49 8.69
CA ILE A 138 10.76 1.89 7.63
C ILE A 138 10.91 0.90 6.48
N GLN A 139 9.81 0.57 5.83
CA GLN A 139 9.75 -0.36 4.70
C GLN A 139 8.89 0.24 3.58
N MET A 140 9.44 0.22 2.36
CA MET A 140 8.74 0.63 1.15
C MET A 140 8.38 -0.61 0.35
N ILE A 141 7.09 -0.89 0.26
CA ILE A 141 6.53 -2.12 -0.32
C ILE A 141 5.90 -1.79 -1.66
N GLU A 142 6.37 -2.46 -2.70
CA GLU A 142 5.73 -2.52 -4.01
C GLU A 142 4.83 -3.75 -4.09
N ILE A 143 3.59 -3.54 -4.52
CA ILE A 143 2.60 -4.59 -4.79
C ILE A 143 2.70 -4.92 -6.27
N LYS A 144 3.13 -6.15 -6.58
CA LYS A 144 3.25 -6.62 -7.95
C LYS A 144 1.88 -7.02 -8.52
N PRO A 145 1.72 -7.05 -9.86
CA PRO A 145 0.44 -7.42 -10.49
C PRO A 145 -0.08 -8.81 -10.13
N ASP A 146 0.82 -9.76 -9.81
CA ASP A 146 0.48 -11.12 -9.35
C ASP A 146 0.09 -11.17 -7.85
N GLY A 147 0.07 -10.03 -7.18
CA GLY A 147 -0.23 -9.91 -5.76
C GLY A 147 0.96 -10.19 -4.85
N SER A 148 2.13 -10.57 -5.37
CA SER A 148 3.36 -10.68 -4.59
C SER A 148 3.85 -9.29 -4.12
N LEU A 149 4.67 -9.28 -3.07
CA LEU A 149 5.24 -8.05 -2.51
C LEU A 149 6.74 -8.05 -2.71
N GLN A 150 7.28 -6.91 -3.10
CA GLN A 150 8.72 -6.67 -3.12
C GLN A 150 9.00 -5.38 -2.36
N SER A 151 10.01 -5.38 -1.50
CA SER A 151 10.28 -4.19 -0.69
C SER A 151 11.74 -4.04 -0.32
N ASN A 152 12.09 -2.81 0.05
CA ASN A 152 13.32 -2.50 0.77
C ASN A 152 12.96 -1.93 2.13
N TRP A 153 13.79 -2.22 3.13
CA TRP A 153 13.62 -1.73 4.48
C TRP A 153 14.93 -1.17 5.03
N VAL A 154 14.80 -0.31 6.03
CA VAL A 154 15.90 0.23 6.82
C VAL A 154 15.59 0.08 8.30
N LEU A 155 16.57 -0.33 9.09
CA LEU A 155 16.54 -0.17 10.54
C LEU A 155 17.10 1.20 10.92
N GLN A 156 16.35 1.95 11.73
CA GLN A 156 16.73 3.31 12.11
C GLN A 156 17.89 3.33 13.12
N SER A 157 18.06 2.27 13.90
CA SER A 157 19.06 2.17 14.97
C SER A 157 20.50 2.09 14.44
N ASP A 158 20.72 1.41 13.31
CA ASP A 158 22.05 1.09 12.79
C ASP A 158 22.21 1.40 11.30
N ASN A 159 21.20 2.01 10.68
CA ASN A 159 21.14 2.31 9.24
C ASN A 159 21.32 1.06 8.36
N GLN A 160 20.98 -0.13 8.87
CA GLN A 160 21.05 -1.35 8.07
C GLN A 160 19.94 -1.34 7.02
N LEU A 161 20.33 -1.56 5.77
CA LEU A 161 19.42 -1.78 4.65
C LEU A 161 19.19 -3.28 4.44
N GLY A 162 17.99 -3.62 3.99
CA GLY A 162 17.69 -4.96 3.52
C GLY A 162 16.53 -4.97 2.54
N SER A 163 16.23 -6.16 2.05
CA SER A 163 15.11 -6.40 1.14
C SER A 163 14.17 -7.45 1.70
N GLU A 164 12.94 -7.47 1.18
CA GLU A 164 11.97 -8.53 1.47
C GLU A 164 11.18 -8.85 0.21
N THR A 165 10.97 -10.13 -0.03
CA THR A 165 10.07 -10.63 -1.08
C THR A 165 9.02 -11.52 -0.44
N CYS A 166 7.75 -11.30 -0.77
CA CYS A 166 6.64 -12.08 -0.23
C CYS A 166 5.78 -12.66 -1.34
N THR A 167 5.41 -13.94 -1.19
CA THR A 167 4.45 -14.60 -2.07
C THR A 167 3.11 -14.69 -1.35
N LYS A 168 2.02 -14.37 -2.05
CA LYS A 168 0.67 -14.45 -1.49
C LYS A 168 0.33 -15.91 -1.19
N SER A 169 -0.17 -16.17 0.01
CA SER A 169 -0.71 -17.48 0.39
C SER A 169 -1.98 -17.76 -0.42
N LYS A 170 -2.23 -19.03 -0.73
CA LYS A 170 -3.40 -19.47 -1.50
C LYS A 170 -4.66 -19.52 -0.65
#